data_AF-B1C0N1-F1
#
_entry.id   AF-B1C0N1-F1
#
_cell.length_a   1.000
_cell.length_b   1.000
_cell.length_c   1.000
_cell.angle_alpha   90.00
_cell.angle_beta   90.00
_cell.angle_gamma   90.00
#
_symmetry.space_group_name_H-M   'P 1'
#
loop_
_entity.id
_entity.type
_entity.pdbx_description
1 polymer ?
#
loop_
_entity_poly.entity_id
_entity_poly.type
_entity_poly.pdbx_seq_one_letter_code
_entity_poly.pdbx_strand_id
1 'polypeptide(L)' 'MIHNYAVVVDSENFVLINEVDEAKWFKVENILSAIKPNSLAKSFVERYLKKICKIIYDLLNYDLISLF' A
#
# COMPACT_ATOMS: atom_id res chain seq x y z
N MET A 1 4.65 -21.13 -5.70
CA MET A 1 4.49 -19.77 -6.27
C MET A 1 3.95 -18.88 -5.17
N ILE A 2 4.49 -17.66 -4.97
CA ILE A 2 4.02 -16.72 -3.94
C ILE A 2 3.16 -15.66 -4.62
N HIS A 3 1.93 -15.48 -4.15
CA HIS A 3 1.02 -14.44 -4.61
C HIS A 3 0.97 -13.30 -3.59
N ASN A 4 1.05 -12.05 -4.06
CA ASN A 4 0.92 -10.87 -3.23
C ASN A 4 -0.40 -10.17 -3.55
N TYR A 5 -1.08 -9.70 -2.51
CA TYR A 5 -2.36 -9.01 -2.62
C TYR A 5 -2.29 -7.65 -1.93
N ALA A 6 -2.97 -6.66 -2.51
CA ALA A 6 -3.28 -5.40 -1.86
C ALA A 6 -4.79 -5.37 -1.63
N VAL A 7 -5.21 -5.02 -0.41
CA VAL A 7 -6.61 -5.07 0.01
C VAL A 7 -6.99 -3.75 0.66
N VAL A 8 -8.28 -3.40 0.57
CA VAL A 8 -8.90 -2.36 1.38
C VAL A 8 -9.56 -3.05 2.56
N VAL A 9 -9.33 -2.56 3.77
CA VAL A 9 -9.95 -3.11 4.97
C VAL A 9 -11.27 -2.40 5.23
N ASP A 10 -12.27 -3.15 5.69
CA ASP A 10 -13.57 -2.59 6.08
C ASP A 10 -13.51 -1.89 7.44
N SER A 11 -12.54 -2.25 8.29
CA SER A 11 -12.35 -1.66 9.62
C SER A 11 -10.87 -1.66 10.03
N GLU A 12 -10.47 -0.61 10.76
CA GLU A 12 -9.15 -0.52 11.39
C GLU A 12 -9.06 -1.27 12.73
N ASN A 13 -10.20 -1.72 13.28
CA ASN A 13 -10.25 -2.48 14.52
C ASN A 13 -9.94 -3.96 14.23
N PHE A 14 -8.77 -4.43 14.63
CA PHE A 14 -8.39 -5.84 14.55
C PHE A 14 -8.07 -6.42 15.93
N VAL A 15 -8.30 -7.73 16.08
CA VAL A 15 -7.91 -8.51 17.26
C VAL A 15 -6.79 -9.44 16.85
N LEU A 16 -5.67 -9.40 17.56
CA LEU A 16 -4.55 -10.31 17.32
C LEU A 16 -4.91 -11.71 17.80
N ILE A 17 -4.50 -12.70 17.02
CA ILE A 17 -4.45 -14.10 17.44
C ILE A 17 -3.00 -14.46 17.78
N ASN A 18 -2.78 -15.62 18.39
CA ASN A 18 -1.48 -16.08 18.90
C ASN A 18 -0.40 -16.33 17.80
N GLU A 19 -0.63 -15.90 16.57
CA GLU A 19 0.33 -15.97 15.44
C GLU A 19 1.13 -14.66 15.26
N VAL A 20 0.61 -13.53 15.77
CA VAL A 20 1.19 -12.20 15.54
C VAL A 20 1.47 -11.52 16.89
N ASP A 21 2.73 -11.20 17.14
CA ASP A 21 3.17 -10.54 18.39
C ASP A 21 2.69 -9.08 18.48
N GLU A 22 2.77 -8.33 17.38
CA GLU A 22 2.37 -6.92 17.29
C GLU A 22 1.81 -6.62 15.89
N ALA A 23 0.73 -5.85 15.82
CA ALA A 23 0.31 -5.18 14.60
C ALA A 23 -0.11 -3.74 14.88
N LYS A 24 0.12 -2.86 13.91
CA LYS A 24 -0.23 -1.45 13.96
C LYS A 24 -0.43 -0.88 12.56
N TRP A 25 -1.25 0.17 12.48
CA TRP A 25 -1.42 0.94 11.27
C TRP A 25 -0.24 1.89 11.06
N PHE A 26 0.19 2.02 9.80
CA PHE A 26 1.19 2.99 9.38
C PHE A 26 0.57 3.92 8.35
N LYS A 27 0.87 5.22 8.48
CA LYS A 27 0.62 6.15 7.39
C LYS A 27 1.48 5.78 6.18
N VAL A 28 0.96 6.06 4.98
CA VAL A 28 1.63 5.72 3.71
C VAL A 28 3.02 6.35 3.62
N GLU A 29 3.20 7.59 4.09
CA GLU A 29 4.50 8.26 4.07
C GLU A 29 5.57 7.57 4.92
N ASN A 30 5.17 6.77 5.92
CA ASN A 30 6.07 6.15 6.89
C ASN A 30 6.25 4.64 6.69
N ILE A 31 5.47 4.02 5.79
CA ILE A 31 5.41 2.55 5.74
C ILE A 31 6.72 1.91 5.27
N LEU A 32 7.46 2.56 4.35
CA LEU A 32 8.68 1.98 3.77
C LEU A 32 9.86 1.91 4.75
N SER A 33 9.86 2.76 5.79
CA SER A 33 10.87 2.71 6.85
C SER A 33 10.52 1.66 7.92
N ALA A 34 9.24 1.31 8.07
CA ALA A 34 8.78 0.30 9.02
C ALA A 34 8.97 -1.15 8.52
N ILE A 35 9.01 -1.38 7.21
CA ILE A 35 9.17 -2.72 6.64
C ILE A 35 10.65 -3.13 6.63
N LYS A 36 10.92 -4.40 6.98
CA LYS A 36 12.26 -5.01 6.92
C LYS A 36 12.96 -4.69 5.58
N PRO A 37 14.19 -4.15 5.61
CA PRO A 37 14.93 -3.81 4.40
C PRO A 37 15.22 -5.04 3.55
N ASN A 38 15.30 -4.86 2.22
CA ASN A 38 15.59 -5.90 1.23
C ASN A 38 14.63 -7.11 1.26
N SER A 39 13.42 -6.93 1.78
CA SER A 39 12.41 -7.97 1.84
C SER A 39 11.50 -7.96 0.59
N LEU A 40 10.92 -9.13 0.28
CA LEU A 40 9.88 -9.25 -0.76
C LEU A 40 8.68 -8.34 -0.45
N ALA A 41 8.31 -8.21 0.83
CA ALA A 41 7.22 -7.35 1.28
C ALA A 41 7.50 -5.87 0.93
N LYS A 42 8.71 -5.38 1.22
CA LYS A 42 9.09 -4.00 0.88
C LYS A 42 9.02 -3.75 -0.62
N SER A 43 9.62 -4.66 -1.40
CA SER A 43 9.60 -4.57 -2.86
C SER A 43 8.18 -4.60 -3.44
N PHE A 44 7.27 -5.36 -2.84
CA PHE A 44 5.86 -5.37 -3.23
C PHE A 44 5.18 -4.02 -2.95
N VAL A 45 5.32 -3.48 -1.74
CA VAL A 45 4.71 -2.21 -1.35
C VAL A 45 5.24 -1.05 -2.20
N GLU A 46 6.56 -0.99 -2.45
CA GLU A 46 7.15 0.03 -3.33
C GLU A 46 6.56 0.02 -4.73
N ARG A 47 6.42 -1.16 -5.34
CA ARG A 47 5.80 -1.31 -6.67
C ARG A 47 4.33 -0.94 -6.66
N TYR A 48 3.60 -1.34 -5.63
CA TYR A 48 2.17 -1.03 -5.49
C TYR A 48 1.95 0.48 -5.38
N LEU A 49 2.67 1.17 -4.49
CA LEU A 49 2.56 2.62 -4.33
C LEU A 49 2.92 3.36 -5.62
N LYS A 50 3.99 2.94 -6.32
CA LYS A 50 4.35 3.53 -7.62
C LYS A 50 3.22 3.39 -8.65
N LYS A 51 2.55 2.22 -8.69
CA LYS A 51 1.40 1.98 -9.58
C LYS A 51 0.21 2.89 -9.24
N ILE A 52 -0.13 3.01 -7.95
CA ILE A 52 -1.24 3.86 -7.50
C ILE A 52 -0.96 5.34 -7.79
N CYS A 53 0.23 5.84 -7.50
CA CYS A 53 0.59 7.23 -7.81
C CYS A 53 0.49 7.51 -9.30
N LYS A 54 0.91 6.57 -10.15
CA LYS A 54 0.75 6.70 -11.61
C LYS A 54 -0.72 6.76 -12.01
N ILE A 55 -1.56 5.87 -11.49
CA ILE A 55 -3.00 5.86 -11.80
C ILE A 55 -3.66 7.17 -11.39
N ILE A 56 -3.38 7.66 -10.17
CA ILE A 56 -3.93 8.93 -9.67
C ILE A 56 -3.47 10.09 -10.55
N TYR A 57 -2.18 10.15 -10.88
CA TYR A 57 -1.65 11.18 -11.79
C TYR A 57 -2.34 11.12 -13.15
N ASP A 58 -2.45 9.94 -13.75
CA ASP A 58 -3.09 9.76 -15.06
C ASP A 58 -4.56 10.21 -15.01
N LEU A 59 -5.31 9.85 -13.96
CA LEU A 59 -6.71 10.27 -13.77
C LEU A 59 -6.85 11.79 -13.63
N LEU A 60 -6.03 12.42 -12.78
CA LEU A 60 -6.06 13.87 -12.57
C LEU A 60 -5.71 14.65 -13.85
N ASN A 61 -4.79 14.14 -14.67
CA ASN A 61 -4.44 14.76 -15.95
C ASN A 61 -5.48 14.48 -17.03
N TYR A 62 -6.18 13.34 -16.98
CA TYR A 62 -7.26 13.03 -17.91
C TYR A 62 -8.45 14.00 -17.73
N ASP A 63 -8.84 14.24 -16.47
CA ASP A 63 -9.88 15.20 -16.14
C ASP A 63 -9.50 16.62 -16.62
N LEU A 64 -8.25 17.05 -16.39
CA LEU A 64 -7.75 18.35 -16.85
C LEU A 64 -7.80 18.50 -18.38
N ILE A 65 -7.48 17.46 -19.15
CA ILE A 65 -7.51 17.51 -20.62
C ILE A 65 -8.96 17.50 -21.15
N SER A 66 -9.88 16.81 -20.49
CA SER A 66 -11.30 16.76 -20.89
C SER A 66 -12.08 18.07 -20.64
N LEU A 67 -11.48 19.01 -19.91
CA LEU A 67 -12.03 20.33 -19.58
C LEU A 67 -11.59 21.45 -20.57
N PHE A 68 -10.76 21.15 -21.57
CA PHE A 68 -10.34 22.06 -22.65
C PHE A 68 -10.76 21.51 -24.02
#